data_AF-A0A3C0S8W4-F1
#
_entry.id   AF-A0A3C0S8W4-F1
#
_cell.length_a   1.000
_cell.length_b   1.000
_cell.length_c   1.000
_cell.angle_alpha   90.00
_cell.angle_beta   90.00
_cell.angle_gamma   90.00
#
_symmetry.space_group_name_H-M   'P 1'
#
loop_
_entity.id
_entity.type
_entity.pdbx_description
1 polymer ?
#
loop_
_entity_poly.entity_id
_entity_poly.type
_entity_poly.pdbx_seq_one_letter_code
_entity_poly.pdbx_strand_id
1 'polypeptide(L)'
;EPLATAFRRVVSILNEEAEGEVQVSLLKEPAEKKLYDEYQRIKEPAENCLNNKEFSQALEKIVVIKEAVDDFFDHVMVMVKEDELRINRLRLLKHISLLFSNIADFSKIVLK
;
A
#
# COMPACT_ATOMS: atom_id res chain seq x y z
N GLU A 1 3.20 -12.64 9.61
CA GLU A 1 4.04 -12.99 8.42
C GLU A 1 5.10 -11.91 8.14
N PRO A 2 6.25 -12.24 7.53
CA PRO A 2 7.22 -11.22 7.12
C PRO A 2 6.59 -10.26 6.11
N LEU A 3 6.84 -8.95 6.29
CA LEU A 3 6.41 -7.84 5.43
C LEU A 3 6.53 -8.22 3.93
N ALA A 4 7.67 -8.82 3.57
CA ALA A 4 7.98 -9.25 2.21
C ALA A 4 6.96 -10.22 1.56
N THR A 5 6.27 -11.08 2.33
CA THR A 5 5.32 -12.05 1.75
C THR A 5 4.03 -11.38 1.28
N ALA A 6 3.44 -10.51 2.11
CA ALA A 6 2.26 -9.74 1.75
C ALA A 6 2.54 -8.86 0.52
N PHE A 7 3.67 -8.15 0.53
CA PHE A 7 4.10 -7.34 -0.62
C PHE A 7 4.36 -8.18 -1.87
N ARG A 8 4.95 -9.37 -1.75
CA ARG A 8 5.17 -10.25 -2.90
C ARG A 8 3.85 -10.71 -3.52
N ARG A 9 2.83 -11.00 -2.71
CA ARG A 9 1.48 -11.31 -3.19
C ARG A 9 0.87 -10.11 -3.91
N VAL A 10 0.98 -8.92 -3.33
CA VAL A 10 0.57 -7.66 -3.96
C VAL A 10 1.22 -7.53 -5.34
N VAL A 11 2.55 -7.52 -5.41
CA VAL A 11 3.28 -7.36 -6.68
C VAL A 11 2.94 -8.46 -7.69
N SER A 12 2.64 -9.68 -7.22
CA SER A 12 2.25 -10.79 -8.10
C SER A 12 0.87 -10.65 -8.72
N ILE A 13 -0.04 -9.87 -8.12
CA ILE A 13 -1.39 -9.63 -8.66
C ILE A 13 -1.52 -8.27 -9.36
N LEU A 14 -0.53 -7.39 -9.21
CA LEU A 14 -0.48 -6.10 -9.88
C LEU A 14 -0.21 -6.29 -11.37
N ASN A 15 -1.14 -5.82 -12.20
CA ASN A 15 -1.04 -5.77 -13.66
C ASN A 15 -1.13 -4.31 -14.15
N GLU A 16 -1.05 -4.10 -15.47
CA GLU A 16 -1.23 -2.81 -16.15
C GLU A 16 -2.58 -2.15 -15.82
N GLU A 17 -3.60 -2.95 -15.52
CA GLU A 17 -4.92 -2.48 -15.06
C GLU A 17 -4.88 -1.70 -13.74
N ALA A 18 -3.81 -1.87 -12.94
CA ALA A 18 -3.62 -1.20 -11.66
C ALA A 18 -3.14 0.26 -11.81
N GLU A 19 -3.01 0.77 -13.04
CA GLU A 19 -2.71 2.17 -13.30
C GLU A 19 -3.94 3.07 -13.10
N GLY A 20 -3.71 4.22 -12.48
CA GLY A 20 -4.73 5.24 -12.21
C GLY A 20 -4.97 5.52 -10.72
N GLU A 21 -6.03 6.27 -10.45
CA GLU A 21 -6.38 6.70 -9.09
C GLU A 21 -7.40 5.76 -8.44
N VAL A 22 -7.29 5.64 -7.11
CA VAL A 22 -8.23 4.90 -6.28
C VAL A 22 -9.54 5.68 -6.20
N GLN A 23 -10.64 5.04 -6.57
CA GLN A 23 -11.99 5.56 -6.43
C GLN A 23 -12.57 5.16 -5.08
N VAL A 24 -12.63 6.14 -4.17
CA VAL A 24 -13.19 5.97 -2.81
C VAL A 24 -14.66 5.52 -2.86
N SER A 25 -15.40 5.96 -3.88
CA SER A 25 -16.80 5.57 -4.11
C SER A 25 -17.00 4.08 -4.39
N LEU A 26 -15.96 3.39 -4.89
CA LEU A 26 -16.00 1.95 -5.17
C LEU A 26 -15.54 1.12 -3.97
N LEU A 27 -15.00 1.73 -2.91
CA LEU A 27 -14.60 1.00 -1.70
C LEU A 27 -15.86 0.52 -0.96
N LYS A 28 -16.07 -0.79 -0.91
CA LYS A 28 -17.23 -1.39 -0.24
C LYS A 28 -16.89 -1.79 1.20
N GLU A 29 -15.77 -2.48 1.37
CA GLU A 29 -15.37 -3.06 2.65
C GLU A 29 -14.78 -2.01 3.60
N PRO A 30 -14.98 -2.16 4.92
CA PRO A 30 -14.38 -1.27 5.91
C PRO A 30 -12.84 -1.38 5.93
N ALA A 31 -12.30 -2.58 5.69
CA ALA A 31 -10.85 -2.82 5.68
C ALA A 31 -10.15 -2.09 4.52
N GLU A 32 -10.73 -2.03 3.32
CA GLU A 32 -10.16 -1.27 2.19
C GLU A 32 -10.24 0.24 2.38
N LYS A 33 -11.31 0.73 3.02
CA LYS A 33 -11.42 2.14 3.43
C LYS A 33 -10.38 2.52 4.47
N LYS A 34 -10.21 1.67 5.49
CA LYS A 34 -9.22 1.87 6.54
C LYS A 34 -7.81 1.90 5.95
N LEU A 35 -7.50 0.95 5.05
CA LEU A 35 -6.22 0.92 4.36
C LEU A 35 -5.95 2.17 3.52
N TYR A 36 -6.96 2.66 2.79
CA TYR A 36 -6.84 3.90 2.01
C TYR A 36 -6.66 5.13 2.90
N ASP A 37 -7.41 5.23 4.00
CA ASP A 37 -7.30 6.34 4.96
C ASP A 37 -5.91 6.37 5.59
N GLU A 38 -5.40 5.23 6.04
CA GLU A 38 -4.04 5.10 6.57
C GLU A 38 -2.99 5.45 5.50
N TYR A 39 -3.17 5.00 4.26
CA TYR A 39 -2.31 5.37 3.15
C TYR A 39 -2.28 6.89 2.93
N GLN A 40 -3.44 7.56 2.90
CA GLN A 40 -3.48 9.01 2.73
C GLN A 40 -2.82 9.73 3.92
N ARG A 41 -3.09 9.28 5.14
CA ARG A 41 -2.50 9.85 6.36
C ARG A 41 -0.99 9.72 6.39
N ILE A 42 -0.43 8.61 5.90
CA ILE A 42 1.01 8.42 5.93
C ILE A 42 1.71 8.92 4.68
N LYS A 43 1.01 9.13 3.55
CA LYS A 43 1.60 9.59 2.30
C LYS A 43 2.33 10.91 2.48
N GLU A 44 1.64 11.96 2.94
CA GLU A 44 2.24 13.27 3.17
C GLU A 44 3.42 13.23 4.16
N PRO A 45 3.28 12.67 5.38
CA PRO A 45 4.40 12.63 6.31
C PRO A 45 5.51 11.69 5.84
N ALA A 46 5.24 10.62 5.11
CA ALA A 46 6.30 9.77 4.53
C ALA A 46 7.09 10.54 3.48
N GLU A 47 6.43 11.28 2.57
CA GLU A 47 7.10 12.16 1.62
C GLU A 47 7.91 13.27 2.32
N ASN A 48 7.38 13.82 3.42
CA ASN A 48 8.10 14.80 4.25
C ASN A 48 9.33 14.18 4.94
N CYS A 49 9.17 13.01 5.55
CA CYS A 49 10.26 12.26 6.17
C CYS A 49 11.34 11.92 5.15
N LEU A 50 10.96 11.51 3.93
CA LEU A 50 11.90 11.25 2.84
C LEU A 50 12.68 12.51 2.44
N ASN A 51 12.01 13.66 2.33
CA ASN A 51 12.67 14.95 2.08
C ASN A 51 13.63 15.34 3.22
N ASN A 52 13.25 15.08 4.47
CA ASN A 52 14.05 15.36 5.66
C ASN A 52 15.09 14.27 5.99
N LYS A 53 15.19 13.21 5.18
CA LYS A 53 16.05 12.02 5.41
C LYS A 53 15.74 11.27 6.73
N GLU A 54 14.51 11.37 7.22
CA GLU A 54 14.01 10.71 8.43
C GLU A 54 13.48 9.30 8.12
N PHE A 55 14.37 8.41 7.70
CA PHE A 55 13.99 7.04 7.30
C PHE A 55 13.35 6.23 8.42
N SER A 56 13.79 6.41 9.67
CA SER A 56 13.25 5.71 10.82
C SER A 56 11.76 5.99 11.01
N GLN A 57 11.34 7.25 10.89
CA GLN A 57 9.93 7.62 10.99
C GLN A 57 9.12 7.06 9.81
N ALA A 58 9.67 7.10 8.59
CA ALA A 58 9.03 6.50 7.42
C ALA A 58 8.84 4.98 7.57
N LEU A 59 9.82 4.28 8.15
CA LEU A 59 9.73 2.86 8.48
C LEU A 59 8.65 2.57 9.53
N GLU A 60 8.52 3.39 10.57
CA GLU A 60 7.44 3.24 11.56
C GLU A 60 6.05 3.38 10.90
N LYS A 61 5.88 4.34 9.98
CA LYS A 61 4.61 4.50 9.23
C LYS A 61 4.29 3.27 8.36
N ILE A 62 5.30 2.69 7.73
CA ILE A 62 5.16 1.46 6.95
C ILE A 62 4.65 0.30 7.81
N VAL A 63 5.15 0.17 9.04
CA VAL A 63 4.71 -0.90 9.95
C VAL A 63 3.22 -0.79 10.25
N VAL A 64 2.69 0.42 10.38
CA VAL A 64 1.24 0.65 10.56
C VAL A 64 0.46 0.25 9.30
N ILE A 65 0.93 0.65 8.11
CA ILE A 65 0.29 0.21 6.84
C ILE A 65 0.30 -1.32 6.72
N LYS A 66 1.38 -1.99 7.13
CA LYS A 66 1.48 -3.45 7.05
C LYS A 66 0.27 -4.10 7.70
N GLU A 67 -0.07 -3.69 8.92
CA GLU A 67 -1.20 -4.27 9.66
C GLU A 67 -2.51 -4.04 8.90
N ALA A 68 -2.72 -2.85 8.33
CA ALA A 68 -3.88 -2.56 7.51
C ALA A 68 -3.91 -3.36 6.20
N VAL A 69 -2.76 -3.67 5.60
CA VAL A 69 -2.65 -4.50 4.40
C VAL A 69 -2.96 -5.96 4.72
N ASP A 70 -2.40 -6.50 5.80
CA ASP A 70 -2.70 -7.86 6.27
C ASP A 70 -4.23 -7.97 6.54
N ASP A 71 -4.82 -7.02 7.26
CA ASP A 71 -6.29 -6.94 7.51
C ASP A 71 -7.10 -6.84 6.22
N PHE A 72 -6.64 -6.05 5.25
CA PHE A 72 -7.25 -5.98 3.93
C PHE A 72 -7.22 -7.33 3.22
N PHE A 73 -6.13 -8.09 3.25
CA PHE A 73 -6.11 -9.40 2.58
C PHE A 73 -6.95 -10.46 3.30
N ASP A 74 -7.10 -10.36 4.62
CA ASP A 74 -7.97 -11.25 5.41
C ASP A 74 -9.46 -10.96 5.16
N HIS A 75 -9.84 -9.69 5.07
CA HIS A 75 -11.24 -9.28 4.94
C HIS A 75 -11.69 -8.97 3.51
N VAL A 76 -10.77 -8.63 2.61
CA VAL A 76 -11.07 -8.13 1.27
C VAL A 76 -10.53 -9.07 0.20
N MET A 77 -11.45 -9.70 -0.53
CA MET A 77 -11.10 -10.56 -1.65
C MET A 77 -10.76 -9.70 -2.88
N VAL A 78 -9.49 -9.63 -3.29
CA VAL A 78 -9.09 -8.78 -4.43
C VAL A 78 -9.64 -9.30 -5.76
N MET A 79 -9.70 -10.63 -5.93
CA MET A 79 -10.23 -11.29 -7.12
C MET A 79 -11.75 -11.44 -7.05
N VAL A 80 -12.47 -10.35 -7.32
CA VAL A 80 -13.94 -10.30 -7.41
C VAL A 80 -14.43 -10.33 -8.85
N LYS A 81 -15.72 -10.65 -9.03
CA LYS A 81 -16.38 -10.65 -10.36
C LYS A 81 -16.61 -9.26 -10.94
N GLU A 82 -16.68 -8.22 -10.11
CA GLU A 82 -16.81 -6.83 -10.54
C GLU A 82 -15.45 -6.29 -10.96
N ASP A 83 -15.23 -6.11 -12.27
CA ASP A 83 -13.97 -5.59 -12.80
C ASP A 83 -13.63 -4.20 -12.25
N GLU A 84 -14.60 -3.30 -12.13
CA GLU A 84 -14.38 -1.96 -11.56
C GLU A 84 -13.86 -2.02 -10.11
N LEU A 85 -14.45 -2.91 -9.29
CA LEU A 85 -14.04 -3.12 -7.91
C LEU A 85 -12.66 -3.78 -7.81
N ARG A 86 -12.41 -4.80 -8.65
CA ARG A 86 -11.12 -5.48 -8.78
C ARG A 86 -10.02 -4.48 -9.14
N ILE A 87 -10.24 -3.68 -10.18
CA ILE A 87 -9.32 -2.63 -10.64
C ILE A 87 -9.05 -1.62 -9.53
N ASN A 88 -10.09 -1.17 -8.82
CA ASN A 88 -9.94 -0.21 -7.74
C ASN A 88 -9.04 -0.75 -6.60
N ARG A 89 -9.23 -2.01 -6.22
CA ARG A 89 -8.40 -2.70 -5.22
C ARG A 89 -6.96 -2.86 -5.69
N LEU A 90 -6.76 -3.21 -6.96
CA LEU A 90 -5.42 -3.29 -7.56
C LEU A 90 -4.72 -1.92 -7.56
N ARG A 91 -5.41 -0.83 -7.90
CA ARG A 91 -4.87 0.52 -7.82
C ARG A 91 -4.44 0.87 -6.40
N LEU A 92 -5.26 0.59 -5.39
CA LEU A 92 -4.92 0.85 -3.98
C LEU A 92 -3.60 0.16 -3.59
N LEU A 93 -3.50 -1.13 -3.93
CA LEU A 93 -2.30 -1.91 -3.66
C LEU A 93 -1.08 -1.40 -4.44
N LYS A 94 -1.25 -0.91 -5.67
CA LYS A 94 -0.18 -0.31 -6.47
C LYS A 94 0.37 0.94 -5.80
N HIS A 95 -0.50 1.83 -5.35
CA HIS A 95 -0.10 3.07 -4.66
C HIS A 95 0.68 2.80 -3.38
N ILE A 96 0.24 1.81 -2.58
CA ILE A 96 0.96 1.39 -1.36
C ILE A 96 2.31 0.77 -1.72
N SER A 97 2.35 -0.10 -2.73
CA SER A 97 3.60 -0.70 -3.20
C SER A 97 4.59 0.36 -3.68
N LEU A 98 4.14 1.41 -4.38
CA LEU A 98 4.98 2.50 -4.85
C LEU A 98 5.52 3.33 -3.69
N LEU A 99 4.66 3.68 -2.71
CA LEU A 99 5.08 4.39 -1.51
C LEU A 99 6.13 3.58 -0.73
N PHE A 100 5.90 2.29 -0.58
CA PHE A 100 6.84 1.38 0.06
C PHE A 100 8.14 1.27 -0.73
N SER A 101 8.10 1.09 -2.05
CA SER A 101 9.29 1.10 -2.91
C SER A 101 10.08 2.39 -2.78
N ASN A 102 9.43 3.55 -2.72
CA ASN A 102 10.10 4.83 -2.51
C ASN A 102 10.79 4.96 -1.14
N ILE A 103 10.42 4.16 -0.14
CA ILE A 103 11.08 4.16 1.17
C ILE A 103 12.12 3.02 1.25
N ALA A 104 11.79 1.85 0.70
CA ALA A 104 12.61 0.64 0.73
C ALA A 104 13.78 0.67 -0.27
N ASP A 105 13.65 1.34 -1.41
CA ASP A 105 14.76 1.55 -2.35
C ASP A 105 15.88 2.36 -1.68
N PHE A 106 15.52 3.36 -0.87
CA PHE A 106 16.48 4.06 -0.01
C PHE A 106 17.02 3.20 1.15
N SER A 107 16.21 2.30 1.70
CA SER A 107 16.68 1.33 2.69
C SER A 107 17.74 0.36 2.13
N LYS A 108 17.78 0.14 0.80
CA LYS A 108 18.88 -0.59 0.14
C LYS A 108 20.12 0.27 -0.08
N ILE A 109 20.01 1.59 -0.05
CA ILE A 109 21.12 2.53 -0.31
C ILE A 109 21.95 2.82 0.95
N VAL A 110 21.45 2.56 2.16
CA VAL A 110 22.25 2.72 3.39
C VAL A 110 22.04 1.55 4.36
N LEU A 111 22.64 0.41 4.04
CA LEU A 111 23.20 -0.49 5.05
C LEU A 111 24.67 -0.65 4.71
N LYS A 112 25.50 0.10 5.43
CA LYS A 112 26.96 -0.03 5.42
C LYS A 112 27.39 -0.66 6.74
#